data_AF-W7IVW6-F1
#
_entry.id   AF-W7IVW6-F1
#
_cell.length_a   1.000
_cell.length_b   1.000
_cell.length_c   1.000
_cell.angle_alpha   90.00
_cell.angle_beta   90.00
_cell.angle_gamma   90.00
#
_symmetry.space_group_name_H-M   'P 1'
#
loop_
_entity.id
_entity.type
_entity.pdbx_description
1 polymer ?
#
loop_
_entity_poly.entity_id
_entity_poly.type
_entity_poly.pdbx_seq_one_letter_code
_entity_poly.pdbx_strand_id
1 'polypeptide(L)'
;MAEPDVPADLRVMWGARVDIERGHRLEAVAVHLCDDIAELREDGGLPDHVRTLITVLPQHRVLHIQVEGLSVETDPDRTTIRDVMNTLFELASDHNIITLDPTSPPLFTQHIVLVDPHGYPFAAKIGAGMGEPERLTP
;
A
#
# COMPACT_ATOMS: atom_id res chain seq x y z
N MET A 1 14.43 10.63 -35.54
CA MET A 1 15.05 9.80 -34.50
C MET A 1 14.22 10.00 -33.25
N ALA A 2 13.50 8.97 -32.81
CA ALA A 2 12.72 9.03 -31.58
C ALA A 2 13.65 8.73 -30.39
N GLU A 3 13.56 9.53 -29.34
CA GLU A 3 14.24 9.27 -28.06
C GLU A 3 13.64 8.01 -27.41
N PRO A 4 14.43 7.22 -26.66
CA PRO A 4 13.91 6.06 -25.96
C PRO A 4 13.11 6.52 -24.73
N ASP A 5 11.81 6.22 -24.76
CA ASP A 5 10.90 6.31 -23.63
C ASP A 5 11.25 5.20 -22.63
N VAL A 6 11.98 5.55 -21.57
CA VAL A 6 12.27 4.64 -20.46
C VAL A 6 11.22 4.94 -19.38
N PRO A 7 10.26 4.04 -19.10
CA PRO A 7 9.41 4.20 -17.93
C PRO A 7 10.31 4.01 -16.71
N ALA A 8 10.64 5.11 -16.05
CA ALA A 8 11.35 5.07 -14.79
C ALA A 8 10.39 4.54 -13.72
N ASP A 9 10.39 3.22 -13.53
CA ASP A 9 9.87 2.59 -12.32
C ASP A 9 10.63 3.17 -11.13
N LEU A 10 10.02 4.15 -10.47
CA LEU A 10 10.59 4.82 -9.30
C LEU A 10 10.48 3.88 -8.11
N ARG A 11 11.56 3.14 -7.87
CA ARG A 11 11.79 2.48 -6.58
C ARG A 11 12.07 3.56 -5.55
N VAL A 12 11.07 3.88 -4.73
CA VAL A 12 11.26 4.76 -3.57
C VAL A 12 12.03 3.95 -2.53
N MET A 13 13.33 4.20 -2.46
CA MET A 13 14.19 3.75 -1.37
C MET A 13 14.19 4.81 -0.27
N TRP A 14 14.20 4.36 0.98
CA TRP A 14 14.25 5.17 2.21
C TRP A 14 15.23 6.35 2.08
N GLY A 15 14.74 7.60 2.21
CA GLY A 15 15.58 8.81 2.29
C GLY A 15 15.21 9.98 1.36
N ALA A 16 14.25 9.85 0.44
CA ALA A 16 13.84 10.98 -0.40
C ALA A 16 12.84 11.88 0.33
N ARG A 17 13.32 13.00 0.90
CA ARG A 17 12.45 14.11 1.32
C ARG A 17 11.92 14.82 0.08
N VAL A 18 10.61 14.72 -0.15
CA VAL A 18 9.89 15.53 -1.15
C VAL A 18 9.06 16.55 -0.38
N ASP A 19 9.24 17.84 -0.67
CA ASP A 19 8.36 18.89 -0.17
C ASP A 19 6.98 18.75 -0.84
N ILE A 20 5.96 18.43 -0.05
CA ILE A 20 4.60 18.13 -0.52
C ILE A 20 3.75 19.41 -0.43
N GLU A 21 3.67 20.16 -1.53
CA GLU A 21 2.53 21.08 -1.73
C GLU A 21 1.26 20.26 -1.97
N ARG A 22 0.15 20.67 -1.34
CA ARG A 22 -1.19 20.03 -1.39
C ARG A 22 -1.68 19.76 -2.82
N GLY A 23 -1.28 18.60 -3.33
CA GLY A 23 -1.94 17.85 -4.38
C GLY A 23 -1.61 16.39 -4.08
N HIS A 24 -2.62 15.58 -3.73
CA HIS A 24 -2.46 14.20 -3.27
C HIS A 24 -1.87 13.32 -4.38
N ARG A 25 -0.54 13.37 -4.53
CA ARG A 25 0.23 12.52 -5.41
C ARG A 25 0.39 11.16 -4.72
N LEU A 26 0.20 10.08 -5.47
CA LEU A 26 0.26 8.71 -4.95
C LEU A 26 1.62 8.40 -4.29
N GLU A 27 2.67 9.08 -4.74
CA GLU A 27 4.01 9.07 -4.18
C GLU A 27 4.06 9.63 -2.76
N ALA A 28 3.33 10.71 -2.46
CA ALA A 28 3.25 11.25 -1.11
C ALA A 28 2.52 10.30 -0.17
N VAL A 29 1.44 9.66 -0.65
CA VAL A 29 0.75 8.59 0.08
C VAL A 29 1.70 7.44 0.37
N ALA A 30 2.51 7.02 -0.60
CA ALA A 30 3.46 5.93 -0.38
C ALA A 30 4.50 6.26 0.69
N VAL A 31 4.97 7.51 0.76
CA VAL A 31 5.90 7.97 1.81
C VAL A 31 5.23 7.93 3.17
N HIS A 32 4.03 8.49 3.31
CA HIS A 32 3.30 8.44 4.58
C HIS A 32 2.98 7.02 5.03
N LEU A 33 2.55 6.16 4.10
CA LEU A 33 2.31 4.75 4.42
C LEU A 33 3.59 4.03 4.88
N CYS A 34 4.78 4.39 4.36
CA CYS A 34 6.02 3.84 4.88
C CYS A 34 6.26 4.23 6.35
N ASP A 35 5.99 5.49 6.71
CA ASP A 35 6.13 5.99 8.07
C ASP A 35 5.14 5.28 9.00
N ASP A 36 3.88 5.16 8.59
CA ASP A 36 2.83 4.49 9.36
C ASP A 36 3.12 2.98 9.55
N ILE A 37 3.68 2.30 8.54
CA ILE A 37 4.10 0.89 8.68
C ILE A 37 5.28 0.77 9.67
N ALA A 38 6.16 1.77 9.71
CA ALA A 38 7.27 1.78 10.65
C ALA A 38 6.77 1.94 12.09
N GLU A 39 5.88 2.91 12.34
CA GLU A 39 5.23 3.12 13.64
C GLU A 39 4.45 1.88 14.09
N LEU A 40 3.63 1.31 13.19
CA LEU A 40 2.88 0.09 13.45
C LEU A 40 3.78 -1.08 13.85
N ARG A 41 4.99 -1.18 13.26
CA ARG A 41 5.96 -2.21 13.64
C ARG A 41 6.55 -1.93 15.03
N GLU A 42 6.89 -0.69 15.35
CA GLU A 42 7.39 -0.30 16.67
C GLU A 42 6.39 -0.62 17.79
N ASP A 43 5.09 -0.50 17.49
CA ASP A 43 3.99 -0.85 18.40
C ASP A 43 3.67 -2.35 18.45
N GLY A 44 4.36 -3.18 17.67
CA GLY A 44 4.14 -4.64 17.61
C GLY A 44 2.92 -5.06 16.80
N GLY A 45 2.37 -4.17 15.97
CA GLY A 45 1.24 -4.45 15.08
C GLY A 45 1.60 -5.28 13.84
N LEU A 46 2.90 -5.45 13.54
CA LEU A 46 3.42 -6.36 12.52
C LEU A 46 4.53 -7.24 13.09
N PRO A 47 4.65 -8.52 12.68
CA PRO A 47 5.76 -9.36 13.10
C PRO A 47 7.12 -8.83 12.60
N ASP A 48 8.16 -8.91 13.44
CA ASP A 48 9.50 -8.37 13.14
C ASP A 48 10.16 -8.94 11.87
N HIS A 49 9.82 -10.18 11.51
CA HIS A 49 10.37 -10.86 10.35
C HIS A 49 9.65 -10.48 9.04
N VAL A 50 8.51 -9.78 9.12
CA VAL A 50 7.73 -9.34 7.96
C VAL A 50 8.35 -8.08 7.36
N ARG A 51 8.64 -8.16 6.06
CA ARG A 51 9.15 -7.03 5.28
C ARG A 51 8.11 -6.57 4.28
N THR A 52 8.02 -5.26 4.08
CA THR A 52 7.07 -4.63 3.18
C THR A 52 7.83 -3.79 2.15
N LEU A 53 7.51 -3.98 0.87
CA LEU A 53 8.01 -3.18 -0.23
C LEU A 53 6.84 -2.49 -0.92
N ILE A 54 6.90 -1.16 -1.01
CA ILE A 54 5.87 -0.35 -1.66
C ILE A 54 6.36 0.10 -3.03
N THR A 55 5.57 -0.21 -4.05
CA THR A 55 5.78 0.25 -5.44
C THR A 55 4.60 1.11 -5.86
N VAL A 56 4.90 2.32 -6.32
CA VAL A 56 3.91 3.24 -6.85
C VAL A 56 3.79 3.06 -8.35
N LEU A 57 2.57 2.86 -8.85
CA LEU A 57 2.27 2.77 -10.27
C LEU A 57 1.30 3.92 -10.66
N PRO A 58 1.81 5.15 -10.87
CA PRO A 58 0.96 6.35 -11.00
C PRO A 58 0.00 6.26 -12.19
N GLN A 59 0.47 5.72 -13.32
CA GLN A 59 -0.32 5.60 -14.55
C GLN A 59 -1.53 4.67 -14.39
N HIS A 60 -1.44 3.70 -13.49
CA HIS A 60 -2.51 2.74 -13.19
C HIS A 60 -3.30 3.12 -11.93
N ARG A 61 -2.88 4.18 -11.22
CA ARG A 61 -3.38 4.53 -9.89
C ARG A 61 -3.35 3.30 -8.97
N VAL A 62 -2.22 2.58 -8.94
CA VAL A 62 -2.04 1.41 -8.09
C VAL A 62 -0.93 1.66 -7.08
N LEU A 63 -1.23 1.37 -5.81
CA LEU A 63 -0.24 1.23 -4.76
C LEU A 63 -0.02 -0.26 -4.51
N HIS A 64 1.11 -0.78 -4.96
CA HIS A 64 1.46 -2.19 -4.79
C HIS A 64 2.28 -2.37 -3.53
N ILE A 65 1.83 -3.26 -2.64
CA ILE A 65 2.47 -3.57 -1.37
C ILE A 65 2.85 -5.05 -1.40
N GLN A 66 4.13 -5.32 -1.64
CA GLN A 66 4.67 -6.67 -1.54
C GLN A 66 5.06 -6.97 -0.09
N VAL A 67 4.68 -8.14 0.40
CA VAL A 67 4.92 -8.61 1.77
C VAL A 67 5.73 -9.89 1.73
N GLU A 68 6.88 -9.87 2.39
CA GLU A 68 7.81 -11.00 2.52
C GLU A 68 7.89 -11.48 3.97
N GLY A 69 8.32 -12.72 4.18
CA GLY A 69 8.57 -13.30 5.50
C GLY A 69 7.43 -14.15 6.05
N LEU A 70 6.29 -14.23 5.35
CA LEU A 70 5.18 -15.11 5.69
C LEU A 70 5.21 -16.40 4.86
N SER A 71 4.67 -17.49 5.40
CA SER A 71 4.62 -18.79 4.73
C SER A 71 3.42 -19.60 5.21
N VAL A 72 2.79 -20.33 4.28
CA VAL A 72 1.64 -21.21 4.60
C VAL A 72 2.07 -22.42 5.44
N GLU A 73 3.32 -22.83 5.32
CA GLU A 73 3.90 -23.94 6.08
C GLU A 73 4.01 -23.60 7.58
N THR A 74 4.31 -22.34 7.89
CA THR A 74 4.47 -21.85 9.28
C THR A 74 3.19 -21.27 9.87
N ASP A 75 2.21 -20.92 9.03
CA ASP A 75 0.89 -20.39 9.39
C ASP A 75 -0.24 -21.14 8.65
N PRO A 76 -0.45 -22.44 8.94
CA PRO A 76 -1.35 -23.30 8.16
C PRO A 76 -2.84 -22.93 8.28
N ASP A 77 -3.25 -22.35 9.41
CA ASP A 77 -4.61 -21.84 9.62
C ASP A 77 -4.84 -20.45 8.99
N ARG A 78 -3.75 -19.85 8.49
CA ARG A 78 -3.68 -18.52 7.86
C ARG A 78 -4.06 -17.39 8.80
N THR A 79 -3.92 -17.57 10.11
CA THR A 79 -4.27 -16.55 11.09
C THR A 79 -3.37 -15.33 10.92
N THR A 80 -2.05 -15.53 11.01
CA THR A 80 -1.06 -14.44 10.89
C THR A 80 -1.11 -13.79 9.51
N ILE A 81 -1.27 -14.61 8.46
CA ILE A 81 -1.41 -14.15 7.07
C ILE A 81 -2.62 -13.22 6.92
N ARG A 82 -3.77 -13.58 7.48
CA ARG A 82 -4.98 -12.75 7.40
C ARG A 82 -4.82 -11.47 8.20
N ASP A 83 -4.23 -11.55 9.39
CA ASP A 83 -4.03 -10.39 10.26
C ASP A 83 -3.14 -9.36 9.57
N VAL A 84 -1.93 -9.75 9.11
CA VAL A 84 -1.03 -8.85 8.38
C VAL A 84 -1.70 -8.24 7.15
N MET A 85 -2.45 -9.04 6.39
CA MET A 85 -3.18 -8.56 5.21
C MET A 85 -4.28 -7.56 5.54
N ASN A 86 -5.02 -7.77 6.64
CA ASN A 86 -6.08 -6.88 7.06
C ASN A 86 -5.50 -5.59 7.62
N THR A 87 -4.50 -5.68 8.48
CA THR A 87 -3.81 -4.52 9.06
C THR A 87 -3.22 -3.62 7.98
N LEU A 88 -2.47 -4.18 7.01
CA LEU A 88 -1.93 -3.38 5.91
C LEU A 88 -3.02 -2.81 5.00
N PHE A 89 -4.13 -3.53 4.85
CA PHE A 89 -5.26 -3.06 4.06
C PHE A 89 -5.96 -1.86 4.72
N GLU A 90 -6.21 -1.95 6.02
CA GLU A 90 -6.81 -0.86 6.81
C GLU A 90 -5.90 0.36 6.79
N LEU A 91 -4.61 0.18 7.10
CA LEU A 91 -3.62 1.26 7.12
C LEU A 91 -3.51 1.97 5.77
N ALA A 92 -3.46 1.24 4.66
CA ALA A 92 -3.45 1.85 3.32
C ALA A 92 -4.79 2.53 2.96
N SER A 93 -5.90 2.09 3.56
CA SER A 93 -7.24 2.66 3.30
C SER A 93 -7.41 4.03 3.95
N ASP A 94 -6.71 4.33 5.05
CA ASP A 94 -6.73 5.64 5.71
C ASP A 94 -6.19 6.76 4.80
N HIS A 95 -5.35 6.41 3.83
CA HIS A 95 -4.84 7.32 2.79
C HIS A 95 -5.69 7.34 1.52
N ASN A 96 -6.77 6.56 1.47
CA ASN A 96 -7.59 6.34 0.29
C ASN A 96 -9.08 6.51 0.61
N ILE A 97 -9.41 7.53 1.41
CA ILE A 97 -10.79 7.82 1.80
C ILE A 97 -11.60 8.20 0.57
N ILE A 98 -12.65 7.44 0.30
CA ILE A 98 -13.59 7.68 -0.80
C ILE A 98 -14.81 8.44 -0.30
N THR A 99 -15.34 9.37 -1.10
CA THR A 99 -16.67 9.92 -0.85
C THR A 99 -17.71 8.83 -1.09
N LEU A 100 -18.81 8.83 -0.33
CA LEU A 100 -19.92 7.89 -0.55
C LEU A 100 -20.74 8.20 -1.82
N ASP A 101 -20.30 9.15 -2.65
CA ASP A 101 -20.90 9.39 -3.95
C ASP A 101 -20.48 8.26 -4.92
N PRO A 102 -21.39 7.75 -5.78
CA PRO A 102 -21.08 6.62 -6.66
C PRO A 102 -20.22 7.01 -7.88
N THR A 103 -19.78 8.26 -7.99
CA THR A 103 -19.17 8.83 -9.20
C THR A 103 -17.68 9.14 -9.05
N SER A 104 -17.22 9.36 -7.82
CA SER A 104 -15.83 9.65 -7.50
C SER A 104 -15.05 8.34 -7.34
N PRO A 105 -14.09 8.05 -8.23
CA PRO A 105 -13.25 6.88 -8.07
C PRO A 105 -12.30 7.06 -6.87
N PRO A 106 -11.81 5.96 -6.28
CA PRO A 106 -10.73 6.02 -5.30
C PRO A 106 -9.49 6.71 -5.88
N LEU A 107 -8.65 7.28 -5.00
CA LEU A 107 -7.38 7.88 -5.39
C LEU A 107 -6.45 6.81 -6.01
N PHE A 108 -6.47 5.61 -5.44
CA PHE A 108 -5.74 4.45 -5.96
C PHE A 108 -6.44 3.13 -5.64
N THR A 109 -6.06 2.07 -6.35
CA THR A 109 -6.31 0.69 -5.96
C THR A 109 -5.12 0.21 -5.14
N GLN A 110 -5.36 -0.28 -3.92
CA GLN A 110 -4.32 -0.96 -3.15
C GLN A 110 -4.23 -2.42 -3.60
N HIS A 111 -3.01 -2.89 -3.85
CA HIS A 111 -2.72 -4.25 -4.26
C HIS A 111 -1.68 -4.85 -3.33
N ILE A 112 -2.13 -5.60 -2.33
CA ILE A 112 -1.26 -6.25 -1.33
C ILE A 112 -1.01 -7.68 -1.79
N VAL A 113 0.26 -8.06 -1.91
CA VAL A 113 0.69 -9.38 -2.39
C VAL A 113 1.69 -9.98 -1.42
N LEU A 114 1.40 -11.17 -0.92
CA LEU A 114 2.33 -11.95 -0.10
C LEU A 114 3.12 -12.88 -1.01
N VAL A 115 4.44 -12.85 -0.86
CA VAL A 115 5.37 -13.68 -1.63
C VAL A 115 6.12 -14.63 -0.72
N ASP A 116 6.38 -15.83 -1.24
CA ASP A 116 7.18 -16.85 -0.57
C ASP A 116 8.69 -16.48 -0.61
N PRO A 117 9.58 -17.27 0.03
CA PRO A 117 11.03 -17.01 0.00
C PRO A 117 11.68 -17.04 -1.39
N HIS A 118 10.99 -17.56 -2.41
CA HIS A 118 11.43 -17.58 -3.80
C HIS A 118 10.85 -16.41 -4.61
N GLY A 119 10.03 -15.55 -3.99
CA GLY A 119 9.36 -14.42 -4.62
C GLY A 119 8.08 -14.80 -5.36
N TYR A 120 7.54 -16.02 -5.18
CA TYR A 120 6.28 -16.40 -5.82
C TYR A 120 5.09 -15.93 -4.98
N PRO A 121 4.10 -15.28 -5.59
CA PRO A 121 2.90 -14.84 -4.88
C PRO A 121 2.06 -16.04 -4.45
N PHE A 122 1.63 -16.08 -3.19
CA PHE A 122 0.77 -17.14 -2.66
C PHE A 122 -0.56 -16.64 -2.08
N ALA A 123 -0.68 -15.34 -1.80
CA ALA A 123 -1.91 -14.69 -1.38
C ALA A 123 -1.90 -13.22 -1.82
N ALA A 124 -3.09 -12.66 -2.09
CA ALA A 124 -3.24 -11.26 -2.45
C ALA A 124 -4.59 -10.70 -1.99
N LYS A 125 -4.62 -9.39 -1.71
CA LYS A 125 -5.82 -8.61 -1.39
C LYS A 125 -5.80 -7.34 -2.23
N ILE A 126 -6.90 -7.12 -2.96
CA ILE A 126 -7.08 -5.98 -3.85
C ILE A 126 -8.33 -5.23 -3.39
N GLY A 127 -8.26 -3.90 -3.35
CA GLY A 127 -9.42 -3.09 -3.02
C GLY A 127 -9.18 -1.59 -3.17
N ALA A 128 -10.17 -0.82 -2.72
CA ALA A 128 -10.25 0.61 -2.93
C ALA A 128 -10.80 1.29 -1.67
N GLY A 129 -9.98 1.39 -0.63
CA GLY A 129 -10.18 2.33 0.48
C GLY A 129 -11.43 2.15 1.35
N MET A 130 -11.64 3.13 2.22
CA MET A 130 -12.78 3.24 3.16
C MET A 130 -13.58 4.50 2.86
N GLY A 131 -14.90 4.46 3.01
CA GLY A 131 -15.78 5.59 2.66
C GLY A 131 -16.17 6.48 3.83
N GLU A 132 -16.17 7.80 3.61
CA GLU A 132 -16.75 8.79 4.53
C GLU A 132 -17.87 9.61 3.84
N PRO A 133 -18.92 10.00 4.57
CA PRO A 133 -19.93 10.90 4.03
C PRO A 133 -19.29 12.26 3.69
N GLU A 134 -19.73 12.88 2.59
CA GLU A 134 -19.28 14.22 2.24
C GLU A 134 -19.60 15.19 3.39
N ARG A 135 -18.60 15.94 3.86
CA ARG A 135 -18.82 16.97 4.88
C ARG A 135 -19.63 18.10 4.25
N LEU A 136 -20.94 18.08 4.51
CA LEU A 136 -21.81 19.23 4.23
C LEU A 136 -21.36 20.38 5.14
N THR A 137 -20.55 21.30 4.63
CA THR A 137 -20.34 22.60 5.28
C THR A 137 -21.67 23.36 5.28
N PRO A 138 -22.18 23.81 6.46
CA PRO A 138 -23.40 24.60 6.55
C PRO A 138 -23.26 26.00 5.94
#